data_AF-A0A8H9HI72-F1
#
_entry.id   AF-A0A8H9HI72-F1
#
_cell.length_a   1.000
_cell.length_b   1.000
_cell.length_c   1.000
_cell.angle_alpha   90.00
_cell.angle_beta   90.00
_cell.angle_gamma   90.00
#
_symmetry.space_group_name_H-M   'P 1'
#
loop_
_entity.id
_entity.type
_entity.pdbx_description
1 polymer ?
#
loop_
_entity_poly.entity_id
_entity_poly.type
_entity_poly.pdbx_seq_one_letter_code
_entity_poly.pdbx_strand_id
1 'polypeptide(L)'
;MIAVVGHTDLTEDAHGVVRAALRTRLAQAPAGTGALVRAGRGLPQVYGRAAREAGRPLTVVLPAEGAVPAPLPAADRAAAGELLLLAEQVRLLPYDPAVRDTVVAADERLVGAARTLLAVWDGSPSDGSDATAHLVAYARARSVPVEVVWPAGAARSGRAERAPGVRRGRPAAGPVGRRPGTYGPGGRDLRP
;
A
#
# COMPACT_ATOMS: atom_id res chain seq x y z
N MET A 1 -9.36 -15.30 15.71
CA MET A 1 -8.12 -14.74 15.13
C MET A 1 -8.18 -13.22 15.20
N ILE A 2 -7.02 -12.56 15.19
CA ILE A 2 -6.87 -11.10 15.09
C ILE A 2 -6.45 -10.78 13.66
N ALA A 3 -7.24 -9.96 12.95
CA ALA A 3 -6.88 -9.47 11.63
C ALA A 3 -6.20 -8.09 11.73
N VAL A 4 -5.46 -7.73 10.68
CA VAL A 4 -4.87 -6.40 10.55
C VAL A 4 -5.31 -5.74 9.25
N VAL A 5 -5.58 -4.44 9.32
CA VAL A 5 -5.71 -3.55 8.15
C VAL A 5 -4.93 -2.28 8.43
N GLY A 6 -4.58 -1.54 7.40
CA GLY A 6 -3.91 -0.27 7.57
C GLY A 6 -3.33 0.26 6.29
N HIS A 7 -2.82 1.48 6.41
CA HIS A 7 -2.32 2.26 5.30
C HIS A 7 -1.27 1.50 4.47
N THR A 8 -1.48 1.47 3.16
CA THR A 8 -0.52 0.88 2.22
C THR A 8 0.70 1.78 2.00
N ASP A 9 0.62 3.04 2.40
CA ASP A 9 1.64 4.09 2.23
C ASP A 9 2.43 4.39 3.52
N LEU A 10 2.43 3.47 4.49
CA LEU A 10 3.31 3.56 5.67
C LEU A 10 4.78 3.69 5.26
N THR A 11 5.48 4.61 5.92
CA THR A 11 6.94 4.78 5.72
C THR A 11 7.70 3.59 6.29
N GLU A 12 8.87 3.29 5.71
CA GLU A 12 9.74 2.23 6.20
C GLU A 12 10.22 2.51 7.64
N ASP A 13 10.50 3.78 7.97
CA ASP A 13 10.87 4.20 9.32
C ASP A 13 9.75 3.91 10.35
N ALA A 14 8.49 4.01 9.93
CA ALA A 14 7.34 3.69 10.79
C ALA A 14 7.18 2.18 11.05
N HIS A 15 7.75 1.30 10.21
CA HIS A 15 7.59 -0.15 10.36
C HIS A 15 8.08 -0.65 11.73
N GLY A 16 9.17 -0.09 12.26
CA GLY A 16 9.72 -0.48 13.55
C GLY A 16 8.76 -0.21 14.71
N VAL A 17 8.26 1.03 14.81
CA VAL A 17 7.34 1.45 15.88
C VAL A 17 5.97 0.79 15.75
N VAL A 18 5.47 0.62 14.52
CA VAL A 18 4.22 -0.10 14.25
C VAL A 18 4.34 -1.59 14.62
N ARG A 19 5.44 -2.25 14.26
CA ARG A 19 5.71 -3.64 14.65
C ARG A 19 5.68 -3.81 16.17
N ALA A 20 6.38 -2.94 16.89
CA ALA A 20 6.45 -2.99 18.34
C ALA A 20 5.06 -2.81 18.98
N ALA A 21 4.27 -1.86 18.46
CA ALA A 21 2.92 -1.63 18.92
C ALA A 21 2.02 -2.86 18.68
N LEU A 22 2.03 -3.42 17.47
CA LEU A 22 1.26 -4.62 17.10
C LEU A 22 1.66 -5.83 17.94
N ARG A 23 2.96 -6.04 18.17
CA ARG A 23 3.47 -7.12 19.03
C ARG A 23 2.90 -7.03 20.44
N THR A 24 2.83 -5.83 21.03
CA THR A 24 2.25 -5.65 22.36
C THR A 24 0.77 -6.03 22.38
N ARG A 25 -0.03 -5.61 21.39
CA ARG A 25 -1.45 -6.00 21.28
C ARG A 25 -1.62 -7.51 21.16
N LEU A 26 -0.83 -8.12 20.29
CA LEU A 26 -0.84 -9.57 20.07
C LEU A 26 -0.43 -10.33 21.33
N ALA A 27 0.55 -9.83 22.09
CA ALA A 27 0.97 -10.43 23.35
C ALA A 27 -0.14 -10.40 24.42
N GLN A 28 -0.95 -9.34 24.44
CA GLN A 28 -2.07 -9.19 25.38
C GLN A 28 -3.31 -10.04 25.03
N ALA A 29 -3.39 -10.57 23.81
CA ALA A 29 -4.50 -11.41 23.39
C ALA A 29 -4.55 -12.73 24.20
N PRO A 30 -5.73 -13.34 24.38
CA PRO A 30 -5.84 -14.65 25.03
C PRO A 30 -4.92 -15.70 24.39
N ALA A 31 -4.40 -16.62 25.19
CA ALA A 31 -3.55 -17.72 24.70
C ALA A 31 -4.24 -18.49 23.55
N GLY A 32 -3.46 -18.92 22.55
CA GLY A 32 -4.00 -19.60 21.36
C GLY A 32 -4.69 -18.69 20.34
N THR A 33 -4.81 -17.38 20.59
CA THR A 33 -5.35 -16.46 19.59
C THR A 33 -4.39 -16.31 18.40
N GLY A 34 -4.79 -16.79 17.22
CA GLY A 34 -4.01 -16.65 15.99
C GLY A 34 -4.12 -15.29 15.32
N ALA A 35 -3.10 -14.96 14.53
CA ALA A 35 -3.01 -13.79 13.67
C ALA A 35 -3.47 -14.15 12.24
N LEU A 36 -4.24 -13.29 11.60
CA LEU A 36 -4.75 -13.46 10.24
C LEU A 36 -4.34 -12.28 9.37
N VAL A 37 -3.77 -12.55 8.20
CA VAL A 37 -3.32 -11.49 7.29
C VAL A 37 -3.37 -11.93 5.83
N ARG A 38 -3.68 -11.01 4.92
CA ARG A 38 -3.51 -11.22 3.47
C ARG A 38 -2.04 -10.99 3.08
N ALA A 39 -1.50 -11.83 2.22
CA ALA A 39 -0.14 -11.66 1.72
C ALA A 39 0.01 -10.35 0.94
N GLY A 40 1.12 -9.66 1.17
CA GLY A 40 1.48 -8.41 0.51
C GLY A 40 2.69 -7.75 1.18
N ARG A 41 3.29 -6.77 0.52
CA ARG A 41 4.39 -5.99 1.10
C ARG A 41 3.91 -4.97 2.13
N GLY A 42 4.81 -4.53 3.01
CA GLY A 42 4.57 -3.47 3.98
C GLY A 42 3.89 -3.99 5.25
N LEU A 43 2.69 -3.47 5.56
CA LEU A 43 1.98 -3.81 6.79
C LEU A 43 1.79 -5.32 7.04
N PRO A 44 1.46 -6.15 6.04
CA PRO A 44 1.38 -7.59 6.27
C PRO A 44 2.68 -8.21 6.79
N GLN A 45 3.84 -7.84 6.24
CA GLN A 45 5.14 -8.32 6.73
C GLN A 45 5.42 -7.84 8.15
N VAL A 46 5.16 -6.56 8.42
CA VAL A 46 5.29 -5.98 9.76
C VAL A 46 4.46 -6.75 10.78
N TYR A 47 3.21 -7.08 10.41
CA TYR A 47 2.30 -7.84 11.26
C TYR A 47 2.71 -9.30 11.42
N GLY A 48 3.15 -9.97 10.34
CA GLY A 48 3.65 -11.35 10.40
C GLY A 48 4.85 -11.49 11.34
N ARG A 49 5.81 -10.55 11.28
CA ARG A 49 6.94 -10.47 12.21
C ARG A 49 6.46 -10.25 13.64
N ALA A 50 5.55 -9.30 13.86
CA ALA A 50 4.99 -9.03 15.18
C ALA A 50 4.27 -10.26 15.78
N ALA A 51 3.53 -11.02 14.97
CA ALA A 51 2.88 -12.25 15.37
C ALA A 51 3.89 -13.32 15.78
N ARG A 52 4.95 -13.52 14.99
CA ARG A 52 6.02 -14.47 15.30
C ARG A 52 6.76 -14.11 16.59
N GLU A 53 7.03 -12.82 16.81
CA GLU A 53 7.66 -12.28 18.02
C GLU A 53 6.76 -12.42 19.26
N ALA A 54 5.43 -12.30 19.08
CA ALA A 54 4.44 -12.50 20.13
C ALA A 54 4.05 -13.99 20.35
N GLY A 55 4.68 -14.93 19.63
CA GLY A 55 4.38 -16.36 19.72
C GLY A 55 2.97 -16.72 19.26
N ARG A 56 2.40 -15.97 18.30
CA ARG A 56 1.04 -16.19 17.79
C ARG A 56 1.06 -16.99 16.49
N PRO A 57 0.21 -18.02 16.35
CA PRO A 57 0.12 -18.79 15.12
C PRO A 57 -0.38 -17.87 14.00
N LEU A 58 0.37 -17.81 12.89
CA LEU A 58 0.08 -16.94 11.77
C LEU A 58 -0.67 -17.70 10.67
N THR A 59 -1.82 -17.18 10.26
CA THR A 59 -2.56 -17.60 9.07
C THR A 59 -2.40 -16.57 7.97
N VAL A 60 -1.83 -16.98 6.84
CA VAL A 60 -1.63 -16.13 5.66
C VAL A 60 -2.67 -16.45 4.60
N VAL A 61 -3.32 -15.43 4.05
CA VAL A 61 -4.29 -15.57 2.95
C VAL A 61 -3.63 -15.26 1.62
N LEU A 62 -3.73 -16.20 0.68
CA LEU A 62 -3.27 -16.08 -0.69
C LEU A 62 -4.44 -16.08 -1.68
N PRO A 63 -4.30 -15.40 -2.83
CA PRO A 63 -5.29 -15.46 -3.89
C PRO A 63 -5.29 -16.85 -4.54
N ALA A 64 -6.44 -17.27 -5.04
CA ALA A 64 -6.64 -18.57 -5.68
C ALA A 64 -7.58 -18.51 -6.91
N GLU A 65 -7.76 -17.31 -7.47
CA GLU A 65 -8.56 -17.12 -8.68
C GLU A 65 -7.72 -17.43 -9.93
N GLY A 66 -8.23 -18.29 -10.82
CA GLY A 66 -7.56 -18.70 -12.06
C GLY A 66 -6.36 -19.65 -11.90
N ALA A 67 -5.65 -19.62 -10.77
CA ALA A 67 -4.56 -20.53 -10.41
C ALA A 67 -4.43 -20.70 -8.89
N VAL A 68 -3.76 -21.76 -8.43
CA VAL A 68 -3.66 -22.10 -6.99
C VAL A 68 -2.20 -22.29 -6.56
N PRO A 69 -1.62 -21.38 -5.75
CA PRO A 69 -2.10 -20.00 -5.53
C PRO A 69 -2.00 -19.18 -6.83
N ALA A 70 -2.83 -18.14 -6.95
CA ALA A 70 -2.76 -17.21 -8.06
C ALA A 70 -1.49 -16.35 -7.95
N PRO A 71 -0.90 -15.95 -9.09
CA PRO A 71 0.32 -15.15 -9.06
C PRO A 71 0.06 -13.78 -8.42
N LEU A 72 0.84 -13.48 -7.39
CA LEU A 72 0.87 -12.13 -6.80
C LEU A 72 1.64 -11.15 -7.70
N PRO A 73 1.34 -9.84 -7.61
CA PRO A 73 2.15 -8.79 -8.22
C PRO A 73 3.63 -8.96 -7.89
N ALA A 74 4.52 -8.68 -8.84
CA ALA A 74 5.95 -8.94 -8.68
C ALA A 74 6.55 -8.29 -7.42
N ALA A 75 6.09 -7.08 -7.07
CA ALA A 75 6.50 -6.34 -5.89
C ALA A 75 6.12 -7.02 -4.55
N ASP A 76 5.11 -7.90 -4.57
CA ASP A 76 4.61 -8.57 -3.36
C ASP A 76 5.16 -9.99 -3.19
N ARG A 77 5.81 -10.57 -4.21
CA ARG A 77 6.26 -11.97 -4.17
C ARG A 77 7.30 -12.24 -3.08
N ALA A 78 8.28 -11.37 -2.90
CA ALA A 78 9.30 -11.52 -1.85
C ALA A 78 8.66 -11.43 -0.44
N ALA A 79 7.76 -10.48 -0.25
CA ALA A 79 7.01 -10.30 0.98
C ALA A 79 6.11 -11.50 1.30
N ALA A 80 5.43 -12.05 0.28
CA ALA A 80 4.63 -13.25 0.42
C ALA A 80 5.48 -14.47 0.78
N GLY A 81 6.67 -14.63 0.17
CA GLY A 81 7.61 -15.70 0.53
C GLY A 81 8.02 -15.64 2.00
N GLU A 82 8.35 -14.45 2.50
CA GLU A 82 8.64 -14.25 3.93
C GLU A 82 7.45 -14.65 4.81
N LEU A 83 6.25 -14.17 4.49
CA LEU A 83 5.05 -14.49 5.25
C LEU A 83 4.75 -16.00 5.28
N LEU A 84 5.00 -16.70 4.18
CA LEU A 84 4.83 -18.16 4.10
C LEU A 84 5.84 -18.90 4.99
N LEU A 85 7.06 -18.40 5.16
CA LEU A 85 8.03 -18.96 6.11
C LEU A 85 7.63 -18.73 7.57
N LEU A 86 6.82 -17.71 7.85
CA LEU A 86 6.30 -17.41 9.17
C LEU A 86 4.95 -18.08 9.47
N ALA A 87 4.25 -18.56 8.43
CA ALA A 87 2.89 -19.05 8.52
C ALA A 87 2.83 -20.45 9.16
N GLU A 88 1.90 -20.62 10.09
CA GLU A 88 1.47 -21.95 10.54
C GLU A 88 0.39 -22.53 9.61
N GLN A 89 -0.43 -21.65 9.03
CA GLN A 89 -1.50 -22.03 8.10
C GLN A 89 -1.56 -21.09 6.90
N VAL A 90 -1.91 -21.65 5.75
CA VAL A 90 -2.21 -20.88 4.54
C VAL A 90 -3.68 -21.10 4.18
N ARG A 91 -4.38 -20.00 3.92
CA ARG A 91 -5.76 -20.02 3.42
C ARG A 91 -5.79 -19.48 2.00
N LEU A 92 -6.51 -20.19 1.15
CA LEU A 92 -6.72 -19.81 -0.24
C LEU A 92 -8.09 -19.14 -0.36
N LEU A 93 -8.13 -17.99 -1.01
CA LEU A 93 -9.37 -17.24 -1.21
C LEU A 93 -9.52 -16.88 -2.70
N PRO A 94 -10.70 -17.07 -3.31
CA PRO A 94 -10.92 -16.68 -4.70
C PRO A 94 -11.06 -15.15 -4.77
N TYR A 95 -9.98 -14.49 -5.19
CA TYR A 95 -9.92 -13.09 -5.58
C TYR A 95 -8.73 -12.85 -6.53
N ASP A 96 -8.89 -11.93 -7.48
CA ASP A 96 -7.82 -11.41 -8.32
C ASP A 96 -7.02 -10.34 -7.55
N PRO A 97 -5.70 -10.50 -7.31
CA PRO A 97 -4.89 -9.50 -6.63
C PRO A 97 -4.59 -8.25 -7.48
N ALA A 98 -4.87 -8.26 -8.79
CA ALA A 98 -4.69 -7.13 -9.70
C ALA A 98 -5.89 -6.18 -9.74
N VAL A 99 -7.06 -6.62 -9.28
CA VAL A 99 -8.30 -5.82 -9.30
C VAL A 99 -8.57 -5.28 -7.89
N ARG A 100 -8.70 -3.96 -7.76
CA ARG A 100 -8.85 -3.30 -6.45
C ARG A 100 -10.07 -3.81 -5.68
N ASP A 101 -11.22 -3.92 -6.35
CA ASP A 101 -12.48 -4.25 -5.68
C ASP A 101 -12.50 -5.71 -5.20
N THR A 102 -11.85 -6.63 -5.91
CA THR A 102 -11.69 -8.03 -5.46
C THR A 102 -10.75 -8.13 -4.27
N VAL A 103 -9.68 -7.33 -4.22
CA VAL A 103 -8.80 -7.22 -3.04
C VAL A 103 -9.56 -6.66 -1.84
N VAL A 104 -10.36 -5.61 -2.03
CA VAL A 104 -11.19 -5.05 -0.95
C VAL A 104 -12.21 -6.08 -0.46
N ALA A 105 -12.90 -6.79 -1.37
CA ALA A 105 -13.83 -7.86 -1.01
C ALA A 105 -13.13 -9.02 -0.28
N ALA A 106 -11.89 -9.33 -0.62
CA ALA A 106 -11.07 -10.29 0.12
C ALA A 106 -10.79 -9.80 1.54
N ASP A 107 -10.31 -8.57 1.69
CA ASP A 107 -10.04 -7.97 3.01
C ASP A 107 -11.31 -7.89 3.87
N GLU A 108 -12.46 -7.58 3.28
CA GLU A 108 -13.77 -7.64 3.95
C GLU A 108 -14.12 -9.04 4.49
N ARG A 109 -13.82 -10.10 3.74
CA ARG A 109 -14.01 -11.49 4.20
C ARG A 109 -13.07 -11.83 5.35
N LEU A 110 -11.83 -11.37 5.31
CA LEU A 110 -10.86 -11.55 6.42
C LEU A 110 -11.34 -10.84 7.68
N VAL A 111 -11.76 -9.58 7.54
CA VAL A 111 -12.29 -8.77 8.64
C VAL A 111 -13.54 -9.43 9.24
N GLY A 112 -14.47 -9.87 8.41
CA GLY A 112 -15.70 -10.53 8.87
C GLY A 112 -15.47 -11.88 9.57
N ALA A 113 -14.37 -12.57 9.28
CA ALA A 113 -13.98 -13.82 9.94
C ALA A 113 -13.12 -13.60 11.20
N ALA A 114 -12.70 -12.36 11.48
CA ALA A 114 -11.86 -12.03 12.62
C ALA A 114 -12.68 -11.79 13.89
N ARG A 115 -12.08 -12.08 15.04
CA ARG A 115 -12.65 -11.73 16.36
C ARG A 115 -12.33 -10.29 16.75
N THR A 116 -11.22 -9.77 16.25
CA THR A 116 -10.74 -8.41 16.52
C THR A 116 -9.97 -7.94 15.31
N LEU A 117 -10.11 -6.66 14.99
CA LEU A 117 -9.38 -5.99 13.92
C LEU A 117 -8.41 -4.98 14.53
N LEU A 118 -7.12 -5.12 14.25
CA LEU A 118 -6.13 -4.07 14.48
C LEU A 118 -6.07 -3.17 13.24
N ALA A 119 -6.38 -1.90 13.41
CA ALA A 119 -6.36 -0.91 12.33
C ALA A 119 -5.15 0.01 12.50
N VAL A 120 -4.11 -0.18 11.69
CA VAL A 120 -2.98 0.76 11.62
C VAL A 120 -3.39 1.96 10.77
N TRP A 121 -4.01 2.93 11.44
CA TRP A 121 -4.78 4.00 10.82
C TRP A 121 -4.65 5.29 11.62
N ASP A 122 -4.39 6.40 10.92
CA ASP A 122 -4.24 7.74 11.51
C ASP A 122 -5.58 8.46 11.77
N GLY A 123 -6.70 7.84 11.38
CA GLY A 123 -8.04 8.43 11.47
C GLY A 123 -8.49 9.16 10.19
N SER A 124 -7.66 9.22 9.14
CA SER A 124 -8.00 9.90 7.90
C SER A 124 -9.21 9.26 7.21
N PRO A 125 -10.11 10.05 6.60
CA PRO A 125 -11.23 9.49 5.83
C PRO A 125 -10.74 8.69 4.62
N SER A 126 -11.65 7.90 4.04
CA SER A 126 -11.39 7.23 2.76
C SER A 126 -11.28 8.28 1.65
N ASP A 127 -10.19 8.26 0.89
CA ASP A 127 -9.96 9.12 -0.27
C ASP A 127 -10.04 8.35 -1.61
N GLY A 128 -10.46 7.08 -1.54
CA GLY A 128 -10.52 6.18 -2.69
C GLY A 128 -9.17 5.60 -3.13
N SER A 129 -8.04 6.05 -2.57
CA SER A 129 -6.72 5.46 -2.82
C SER A 129 -6.41 4.32 -1.85
N ASP A 130 -6.92 4.42 -0.63
CA ASP A 130 -6.79 3.42 0.42
C ASP A 130 -8.17 2.90 0.85
N ALA A 131 -8.24 1.60 1.17
CA ALA A 131 -9.43 0.95 1.70
C ALA A 131 -9.45 0.90 3.23
N THR A 132 -8.42 1.37 3.94
CA THR A 132 -8.33 1.26 5.40
C THR A 132 -9.54 1.84 6.13
N ALA A 133 -9.92 3.10 5.84
CA ALA A 133 -11.08 3.72 6.48
C ALA A 133 -12.39 2.98 6.15
N HIS A 134 -12.51 2.46 4.92
CA HIS A 134 -13.65 1.62 4.51
C HIS A 134 -13.69 0.31 5.31
N LEU A 135 -12.57 -0.39 5.45
CA LEU A 135 -12.47 -1.66 6.19
C LEU A 135 -12.73 -1.47 7.68
N VAL A 136 -12.32 -0.33 8.27
CA VAL A 136 -12.66 0.05 9.64
C VAL A 136 -14.17 0.26 9.79
N ALA A 137 -14.80 0.98 8.86
CA ALA A 137 -16.26 1.18 8.87
C ALA A 137 -17.00 -0.15 8.69
N TYR A 138 -16.55 -1.00 7.76
CA TYR A 138 -17.07 -2.34 7.50
C TYR A 138 -17.01 -3.24 8.74
N ALA A 139 -15.89 -3.22 9.47
CA ALA A 139 -15.71 -3.98 10.71
C ALA A 139 -16.70 -3.55 11.79
N ARG A 140 -16.81 -2.23 12.02
CA ARG A 140 -17.74 -1.65 12.99
C ARG A 140 -19.18 -1.99 12.66
N ALA A 141 -19.57 -1.90 11.38
CA ALA A 141 -20.92 -2.27 10.93
C ALA A 141 -21.26 -3.74 11.19
N ARG A 142 -20.25 -4.62 11.27
CA ARG A 142 -20.39 -6.06 11.60
C ARG A 142 -20.15 -6.39 13.06
N SER A 143 -20.07 -5.37 13.93
CA SER A 143 -19.77 -5.55 15.36
C SER A 143 -18.45 -6.27 15.62
N VAL A 144 -17.49 -6.21 14.68
CA VAL A 144 -16.12 -6.67 14.90
C VAL A 144 -15.40 -5.58 15.70
N PRO A 145 -14.89 -5.88 16.91
CA PRO A 145 -14.11 -4.93 17.69
C PRO A 145 -12.91 -4.41 16.90
N VAL A 146 -12.80 -3.08 16.78
CA VAL A 146 -11.68 -2.42 16.11
C VAL A 146 -10.80 -1.73 17.14
N GLU A 147 -9.52 -2.08 17.17
CA GLU A 147 -8.50 -1.35 17.90
C GLU A 147 -7.64 -0.54 16.93
N VAL A 148 -7.62 0.78 17.09
CA VAL A 148 -6.80 1.67 16.26
C VAL A 148 -5.38 1.72 16.82
N VAL A 149 -4.39 1.54 15.95
CA VAL A 149 -2.96 1.49 16.29
C VAL A 149 -2.23 2.56 15.49
N TRP A 150 -1.94 3.69 16.13
CA TRP A 150 -1.14 4.78 15.55
C TRP A 150 -0.09 5.25 16.56
N PRO A 151 1.04 4.54 16.70
CA PRO A 151 2.05 4.89 17.69
C PRO A 151 2.77 6.19 17.32
N ALA A 152 3.36 6.85 18.32
CA ALA A 152 4.27 7.97 18.08
C ALA A 152 5.40 7.55 17.12
N GLY A 153 5.68 8.39 16.12
CA GLY A 153 6.62 8.08 15.04
C GLY A 153 6.01 7.30 13.87
N ALA A 154 4.73 6.90 13.94
CA ALA A 154 4.03 6.42 12.76
C ALA A 154 3.83 7.57 11.77
N ALA A 155 4.23 7.34 10.52
CA ALA A 155 4.14 8.31 9.45
C ALA A 155 3.76 7.62 8.15
N ARG A 156 2.98 8.34 7.35
CA ARG A 156 2.64 7.98 5.98
C ARG A 156 3.58 8.73 5.07
N SER A 157 3.98 8.08 3.98
CA SER A 157 4.88 8.70 3.00
C SER A 157 4.25 9.95 2.39
N GLY A 158 2.92 10.07 2.44
CA GLY A 158 2.17 11.15 1.81
C GLY A 158 2.40 11.07 0.31
N ARG A 159 1.36 11.01 -0.50
CA ARG A 159 1.56 11.54 -1.85
C ARG A 159 1.93 13.00 -1.61
N ALA A 160 3.20 13.36 -1.83
CA ALA A 160 3.64 14.76 -1.87
C ALA A 160 2.53 15.53 -2.59
N GLU A 161 2.01 16.57 -1.94
CA GLU A 161 1.09 17.50 -2.59
C GLU A 161 1.66 17.75 -3.99
N ARG A 162 0.90 17.41 -5.03
CA ARG A 162 1.20 17.97 -6.35
C ARG A 162 1.07 19.48 -6.14
N ALA A 163 2.19 20.16 -6.03
CA ALA A 163 2.24 21.61 -5.91
C ALA A 163 1.30 22.23 -6.97
N PRO A 164 0.48 23.24 -6.63
CA PRO A 164 -0.38 23.89 -7.59
C PRO A 164 0.49 24.58 -8.65
N GLY A 165 0.42 24.07 -9.88
CA GLY A 165 0.66 24.77 -11.15
C GLY A 165 1.85 25.74 -11.22
N VAL A 166 2.99 25.25 -11.72
CA VAL A 166 3.83 26.11 -12.60
C VAL A 166 3.17 26.11 -13.97
N ARG A 167 2.30 27.11 -14.22
CA ARG A 167 1.98 27.51 -15.60
C ARG A 167 3.30 27.95 -16.22
N ARG A 168 3.88 27.12 -17.11
CA ARG A 168 4.97 27.57 -17.98
C ARG A 168 4.44 28.76 -18.79
N GLY A 169 4.92 29.95 -18.47
CA GLY A 169 4.70 31.15 -19.27
C GLY A 169 5.11 30.85 -20.70
N ARG A 170 4.16 30.99 -21.61
CA ARG A 170 4.37 31.08 -23.05
C ARG A 170 5.42 32.18 -23.29
N PRO A 171 6.55 31.92 -23.97
CA PRO A 171 7.44 33.01 -24.34
C PRO A 171 6.69 33.92 -25.31
N ALA A 172 6.64 35.21 -24.96
CA ALA A 172 6.09 36.25 -25.81
C ALA A 172 6.92 36.31 -27.11
N ALA A 173 6.21 36.35 -28.23
CA ALA A 173 6.80 36.58 -29.54
C ALA A 173 7.48 37.95 -29.56
N GLY A 174 8.81 37.97 -29.75
CA GLY A 174 9.55 39.18 -30.04
C GLY A 174 9.21 39.72 -31.43
N PRO A 175 9.25 41.04 -31.65
CA PRO A 175 8.72 41.66 -32.86
C PRO A 175 9.63 41.41 -34.07
N VAL A 176 8.98 41.11 -35.20
CA VAL A 176 9.58 41.02 -36.53
C VAL A 176 9.93 42.44 -37.01
N GLY A 177 11.20 42.80 -36.96
CA GLY A 177 11.75 43.99 -37.61
C GLY A 177 11.99 43.73 -39.10
N ARG A 178 11.30 44.48 -39.97
CA ARG A 178 11.50 44.47 -41.43
C ARG A 178 12.53 45.53 -41.87
N ARG A 179 13.56 45.07 -42.61
CA ARG A 179 14.18 45.60 -43.87
C ARG A 179 14.86 47.01 -43.85
N PRO A 180 15.64 47.45 -44.88
CA PRO A 180 15.96 46.88 -46.22
C PRO A 180 17.47 46.86 -46.62
N GLY A 181 17.88 46.09 -47.66
CA GLY A 181 18.54 46.57 -48.92
C GLY A 181 20.04 46.92 -48.77
N THR A 182 21.02 46.62 -49.63
CA THR A 182 21.14 46.25 -51.05
C THR A 182 22.64 46.00 -51.37
N TYR A 183 22.91 45.30 -52.48
CA TYR A 183 24.11 45.33 -53.35
C TYR A 183 25.28 44.32 -53.13
N GLY A 184 25.56 43.51 -54.17
CA GLY A 184 26.75 42.64 -54.34
C GLY A 184 27.92 43.38 -55.01
N PRO A 185 28.75 42.79 -55.91
CA PRO A 185 28.87 41.39 -56.36
C PRO A 185 30.33 40.85 -56.40
N GLY A 186 30.50 39.60 -56.86
CA GLY A 186 31.78 39.03 -57.34
C GLY A 186 32.21 37.80 -56.54
N GLY A 187 32.53 36.63 -57.11
CA GLY A 187 32.68 36.18 -58.49
C GLY A 187 33.60 34.95 -58.45
N ARG A 188 33.36 33.97 -59.35
CA ARG A 188 34.31 32.90 -59.76
C ARG A 188 34.68 31.87 -58.67
N ASP A 189 34.97 30.60 -58.93
CA ASP A 189 35.28 29.85 -60.14
C ASP A 189 34.94 28.36 -59.97
N LEU A 190 34.88 27.68 -61.12
CA LEU A 190 34.68 26.25 -61.32
C LEU A 190 35.93 25.39 -60.98
N ARG A 191 35.64 24.13 -60.63
CA ARG A 191 36.40 22.88 -60.96
C ARG A 191 37.65 22.54 -60.13
N PRO A 192 38.18 21.29 -60.19
CA PRO A 192 37.94 20.18 -61.15
C PRO A 192 36.87 19.16 -60.79
#